data_AF-A0A2S9DXE2-F1
#
_entry.id   AF-A0A2S9DXE2-F1
#
_cell.length_a   1.000
_cell.length_b   1.000
_cell.length_c   1.000
_cell.angle_alpha   90.00
_cell.angle_beta   90.00
_cell.angle_gamma   90.00
#
_symmetry.space_group_name_H-M   'P 1'
#
loop_
_entity.id
_entity.type
_entity.pdbx_description
1 polymer ?
#
loop_
_entity_poly.entity_id
_entity_poly.type
_entity_poly.pdbx_seq_one_letter_code
_entity_poly.pdbx_strand_id
1 'polypeptide(L)'
;MALGQLKRWSQRMLGTQDSALAHGSPGMAHWVLTANGRSGSLLTGEDTGLAAPAYDFGWVLGEIAELYAFYPALRTNLDPLRLGLLDTYPEAIGESGFSLACAYRLTQHAYDWHHYGHASLREAQLLLDLAVNHLSTQYAKL
;
A
#
# COMPACT_ATOMS: atom_id res chain seq x y z
N MET A 1 -3.12 -15.47 13.14
CA MET A 1 -4.11 -14.38 13.21
C MET A 1 -3.97 -13.37 12.06
N ALA A 2 -2.75 -12.88 11.78
CA ALA A 2 -2.46 -11.92 10.70
C ALA A 2 -3.03 -12.31 9.31
N LEU A 3 -2.72 -13.52 8.80
CA LEU A 3 -3.22 -13.99 7.50
C LEU A 3 -4.76 -13.96 7.40
N GLY A 4 -5.46 -14.28 8.48
CA GLY A 4 -6.93 -14.25 8.52
C GLY A 4 -7.48 -12.82 8.43
N GLN A 5 -6.79 -11.83 9.00
CA GLN A 5 -7.17 -10.42 8.88
C GLN A 5 -6.95 -9.91 7.45
N LEU A 6 -5.81 -10.25 6.84
CA LEU A 6 -5.50 -9.88 5.44
C LEU A 6 -6.49 -10.50 4.45
N LYS A 7 -6.83 -11.79 4.61
CA LYS A 7 -7.85 -12.45 3.77
C LYS A 7 -9.23 -11.79 3.88
N ARG A 8 -9.66 -11.43 5.10
CA ARG A 8 -10.93 -10.72 5.29
C ARG A 8 -10.89 -9.32 4.70
N TRP A 9 -9.76 -8.63 4.79
CA TRP A 9 -9.58 -7.31 4.19
C TRP A 9 -9.68 -7.41 2.67
N SER A 10 -8.95 -8.33 2.03
CA SER A 10 -9.00 -8.48 0.57
C SER A 10 -10.39 -8.86 0.06
N GLN A 11 -11.11 -9.72 0.77
CA GLN A 11 -12.51 -10.06 0.44
C GLN A 11 -13.44 -8.84 0.51
N ARG A 12 -13.25 -7.93 1.47
CA ARG A 12 -14.05 -6.69 1.53
C ARG A 12 -13.77 -5.78 0.35
N MET A 13 -12.53 -5.73 -0.14
CA MET A 13 -12.17 -4.89 -1.29
C MET A 13 -12.87 -5.33 -2.58
N LEU A 14 -13.26 -6.61 -2.69
CA LEU A 14 -13.95 -7.17 -3.86
C LEU A 14 -15.48 -6.98 -3.84
N GLY A 15 -16.08 -6.55 -2.72
CA GLY A 15 -17.50 -6.81 -2.44
C GLY A 15 -18.35 -5.61 -2.04
N THR A 16 -18.08 -4.40 -2.53
CA THR A 16 -18.80 -3.19 -2.10
C THR A 16 -19.71 -2.60 -3.18
N GLN A 17 -20.80 -1.96 -2.75
CA GLN A 17 -21.68 -1.16 -3.63
C GLN A 17 -20.93 0.04 -4.26
N ASP A 18 -19.75 0.38 -3.72
CA ASP A 18 -18.89 1.49 -4.14
C ASP A 18 -17.65 1.03 -4.93
N SER A 19 -17.76 -0.10 -5.64
CA SER A 19 -16.65 -0.61 -6.45
C SER A 19 -16.37 0.33 -7.63
N ALA A 20 -15.10 0.66 -7.84
CA ALA A 20 -14.62 1.46 -8.95
C ALA A 20 -13.65 0.66 -9.83
N LEU A 21 -13.31 1.20 -11.00
CA LEU A 21 -12.17 0.72 -11.77
C LEU A 21 -10.90 0.96 -10.95
N ALA A 22 -10.28 -0.12 -10.50
CA ALA A 22 -9.02 -0.14 -9.79
C ALA A 22 -7.87 -0.47 -10.76
N HIS A 23 -6.72 0.11 -10.48
CA HIS A 23 -5.46 -0.16 -11.16
C HIS A 23 -4.93 -1.56 -10.82
N GLY A 24 -5.11 -2.01 -9.59
CA GLY A 24 -4.72 -3.36 -9.16
C GLY A 24 -3.37 -3.42 -8.43
N SER A 25 -2.38 -2.69 -8.96
CA SER A 25 -1.02 -2.67 -8.43
C SER A 25 -0.34 -1.30 -8.65
N PRO A 26 -0.95 -0.16 -8.25
CA PRO A 26 -0.42 1.17 -8.60
C PRO A 26 0.82 1.52 -7.79
N GLY A 27 1.98 0.97 -8.18
CA GLY A 27 3.26 1.42 -7.64
C GLY A 27 3.55 2.88 -8.03
N MET A 28 4.27 3.64 -7.21
CA MET A 28 4.58 5.05 -7.46
C MET A 28 5.31 5.27 -8.80
N ALA A 29 6.05 4.28 -9.27
CA ALA A 29 6.70 4.29 -10.58
C ALA A 29 5.71 4.38 -11.77
N HIS A 30 4.43 4.04 -11.57
CA HIS A 30 3.40 4.14 -12.60
C HIS A 30 2.83 5.55 -12.75
N TRP A 31 3.15 6.47 -11.84
CA TRP A 31 2.73 7.86 -11.95
C TRP A 31 3.79 8.69 -12.70
N VAL A 32 3.53 8.96 -13.97
CA VAL A 32 4.43 9.75 -14.82
C VAL A 32 4.04 11.21 -14.72
N LEU A 33 4.91 12.01 -14.11
CA LEU A 33 4.72 13.45 -13.97
C LEU A 33 5.15 14.21 -15.24
N THR A 34 4.40 15.26 -15.56
CA THR A 34 4.87 16.30 -16.48
C THR A 34 6.07 17.05 -15.90
N ALA A 35 6.87 17.70 -16.75
CA ALA A 35 8.11 18.38 -16.32
C ALA A 35 7.90 19.44 -15.21
N ASN A 36 6.70 20.01 -15.10
CA ASN A 36 6.35 20.99 -14.07
C ASN A 36 5.75 20.37 -12.80
N GLY A 37 5.54 19.06 -12.76
CA GLY A 37 4.98 18.33 -11.62
C GLY A 37 3.51 18.63 -11.29
N ARG A 38 2.80 19.43 -12.11
CA ARG A 38 1.41 19.86 -11.81
C ARG A 38 0.35 18.90 -12.34
N SER A 39 0.74 18.02 -13.25
CA SER A 39 -0.14 17.02 -13.85
C SER A 39 0.68 15.78 -14.18
N GLY A 40 0.01 14.65 -14.35
CA GLY A 40 0.65 13.40 -14.70
C GLY A 40 -0.31 12.46 -15.40
N SER A 41 0.22 11.30 -15.76
CA SER A 41 -0.55 10.19 -16.32
C SER A 41 -0.22 8.94 -15.51
N LEU A 42 -1.26 8.20 -15.14
CA LEU A 42 -1.11 6.90 -14.51
C LEU A 42 -0.97 5.85 -15.61
N LEU A 43 0.16 5.17 -15.65
CA LEU A 43 0.36 4.01 -16.52
C LEU A 43 -0.46 2.85 -15.95
N THR A 44 -1.35 2.26 -16.75
CA THR A 44 -2.17 1.09 -16.35
C THR A 44 -1.70 -0.17 -17.06
N GLY A 45 -2.02 -1.34 -16.53
CA GLY A 45 -1.60 -2.64 -17.07
C GLY A 45 -2.68 -3.71 -16.96
N GLU A 46 -2.27 -4.99 -16.96
CA GLU A 46 -3.17 -6.15 -16.98
C GLU A 46 -3.91 -6.38 -15.64
N ASP A 47 -3.46 -5.77 -14.55
CA ASP A 47 -4.01 -5.96 -13.20
C ASP A 47 -5.30 -5.16 -12.92
N THR A 48 -5.84 -4.45 -13.93
CA THR A 48 -7.04 -3.64 -13.74
C THR A 48 -8.27 -4.48 -13.43
N GLY A 49 -9.12 -3.99 -12.52
CA GLY A 49 -10.31 -4.73 -12.11
C GLY A 49 -11.33 -3.85 -11.38
N LEU A 50 -12.33 -4.49 -10.79
CA LEU A 50 -13.29 -3.81 -9.91
C LEU A 50 -12.89 -4.06 -8.46
N ALA A 51 -12.66 -2.97 -7.72
CA ALA A 51 -12.41 -3.02 -6.28
C ALA A 51 -12.86 -1.71 -5.61
N ALA A 52 -12.99 -1.73 -4.29
CA ALA A 52 -13.11 -0.50 -3.51
C ALA A 52 -11.87 0.40 -3.74
N PRO A 53 -12.01 1.72 -3.94
CA PRO A 53 -10.87 2.61 -4.19
C PRO A 53 -9.76 2.55 -3.13
N ALA A 54 -10.14 2.23 -1.88
CA ALA A 54 -9.22 1.99 -0.77
C ALA A 54 -8.13 0.95 -1.06
N TYR A 55 -8.36 0.04 -2.01
CA TYR A 55 -7.39 -0.96 -2.43
C TYR A 55 -6.16 -0.32 -3.09
N ASP A 56 -6.35 0.54 -4.08
CA ASP A 56 -5.27 1.23 -4.81
C ASP A 56 -4.55 2.26 -3.92
N PHE A 57 -5.30 3.06 -3.15
CA PHE A 57 -4.71 3.99 -2.19
C PHE A 57 -3.87 3.24 -1.15
N GLY A 58 -4.41 2.11 -0.68
CA GLY A 58 -3.73 1.21 0.24
C GLY A 58 -2.39 0.68 -0.28
N TRP A 59 -2.33 0.39 -1.58
CA TRP A 59 -1.10 -0.04 -2.25
C TRP A 59 0.01 1.02 -2.18
N VAL A 60 -0.31 2.26 -2.61
CA VAL A 60 0.64 3.39 -2.59
C VAL A 60 1.09 3.70 -1.16
N LEU A 61 0.15 3.69 -0.23
CA LEU A 61 0.43 3.92 1.20
C LEU A 61 1.36 2.85 1.79
N GLY A 62 1.21 1.59 1.38
CA GLY A 62 2.13 0.51 1.75
C GLY A 62 3.53 0.68 1.17
N GLU A 63 3.65 1.20 -0.06
CA GLU A 63 4.95 1.52 -0.67
C GLU A 63 5.65 2.67 0.07
N ILE A 64 4.89 3.72 0.43
CA ILE A 64 5.41 4.81 1.27
C ILE A 64 5.86 4.28 2.63
N ALA A 65 5.09 3.39 3.26
CA ALA A 65 5.44 2.79 4.55
C ALA A 65 6.74 1.98 4.48
N GLU A 66 6.93 1.20 3.42
CA GLU A 66 8.19 0.50 3.15
C GLU A 66 9.36 1.49 3.04
N LEU A 67 9.23 2.50 2.17
CA LEU A 67 10.29 3.47 1.95
C LEU A 67 10.63 4.23 3.24
N TYR A 68 9.61 4.58 4.02
CA TYR A 68 9.78 5.25 5.30
C TYR A 68 10.58 4.39 6.31
N ALA A 69 10.34 3.08 6.32
CA ALA A 69 11.00 2.13 7.19
C ALA A 69 12.46 1.91 6.80
N PHE A 70 12.74 1.63 5.51
CA PHE A 70 14.05 1.19 5.06
C PHE A 70 14.95 2.30 4.50
N TYR A 71 14.41 3.48 4.18
CA TYR A 71 15.16 4.60 3.60
C TYR A 71 14.98 5.89 4.41
N PRO A 72 15.65 6.03 5.57
CA PRO A 72 15.49 7.19 6.47
C PRO A 72 15.72 8.55 5.79
N ALA A 73 16.60 8.60 4.79
CA ALA A 73 16.89 9.82 4.03
C ALA A 73 15.68 10.35 3.23
N LEU A 74 14.68 9.51 2.94
CA LEU A 74 13.49 9.91 2.19
C LEU A 74 12.37 10.46 3.07
N ARG A 75 12.41 10.28 4.39
CA ARG A 75 11.29 10.56 5.30
C ARG A 75 10.74 11.99 5.17
N THR A 76 11.61 12.99 5.11
CA THR A 76 11.22 14.40 4.96
C THR A 76 10.40 14.66 3.69
N ASN A 77 10.66 13.91 2.60
CA ASN A 77 9.92 14.03 1.35
C ASN A 77 8.67 13.13 1.31
N LEU A 78 8.70 12.00 2.02
CA LEU A 78 7.58 11.07 2.10
C LEU A 78 6.44 11.57 2.99
N ASP A 79 6.74 12.33 4.04
CA ASP A 79 5.70 12.84 4.95
C ASP A 79 4.67 13.74 4.25
N PRO A 80 5.05 14.74 3.45
CA PRO A 80 4.09 15.53 2.67
C PRO A 80 3.27 14.69 1.68
N LEU A 81 3.88 13.71 1.01
CA LEU A 81 3.20 12.82 0.07
C LEU A 81 2.16 11.97 0.78
N ARG A 82 2.54 11.37 1.92
CA ARG A 82 1.65 10.58 2.77
C ARG A 82 0.46 11.41 3.24
N LEU A 83 0.71 12.62 3.75
CA LEU A 83 -0.35 13.51 4.23
C LEU A 83 -1.30 13.96 3.11
N GLY A 84 -0.78 14.29 1.93
CA GLY A 84 -1.61 14.66 0.78
C GLY A 84 -2.51 13.53 0.27
N LEU A 85 -2.00 12.29 0.24
CA LEU A 85 -2.81 11.11 -0.11
C LEU A 85 -3.91 10.84 0.91
N LEU A 86 -3.58 10.97 2.20
CA LEU A 86 -4.54 10.81 3.29
C LEU A 86 -5.64 11.89 3.23
N ASP A 87 -5.29 13.14 2.94
CA ASP A 87 -6.26 14.24 2.78
C ASP A 87 -7.21 14.03 1.58
N THR A 88 -6.71 13.42 0.50
CA THR A 88 -7.50 13.15 -0.71
C THR A 88 -8.51 12.01 -0.52
N TYR A 89 -8.19 11.04 0.34
CA TYR A 89 -9.04 9.87 0.56
C TYR A 89 -9.18 9.53 2.05
N PRO A 90 -9.88 10.40 2.82
CA PRO A 90 -10.01 10.26 4.28
C PRO A 90 -10.77 8.98 4.67
N GLU A 91 -11.56 8.40 3.76
CA GLU A 91 -12.28 7.14 3.99
C GLU A 91 -11.36 5.91 4.01
N ALA A 92 -10.16 5.97 3.40
CA ALA A 92 -9.12 4.97 3.66
C ALA A 92 -8.59 5.04 5.10
N ILE A 93 -8.82 6.15 5.80
CA ILE A 93 -8.40 6.44 7.17
C ILE A 93 -9.51 6.03 8.15
N GLY A 94 -9.84 4.74 8.15
CA GLY A 94 -10.48 4.11 9.31
C GLY A 94 -9.43 3.41 10.18
N GLU A 95 -9.71 3.21 11.48
CA GLU A 95 -8.81 2.61 12.49
C GLU A 95 -8.23 1.21 12.15
N SER A 96 -8.66 0.60 11.04
CA SER A 96 -8.11 -0.67 10.56
C SER A 96 -7.77 -0.70 9.06
N GLY A 97 -8.18 0.30 8.27
CA GLY A 97 -8.06 0.28 6.81
C GLY A 97 -6.62 0.40 6.33
N PHE A 98 -5.92 1.44 6.79
CA PHE A 98 -4.54 1.75 6.42
C PHE A 98 -3.55 0.66 6.84
N SER A 99 -3.57 0.25 8.12
CA SER A 99 -2.66 -0.77 8.63
C SER A 99 -2.83 -2.11 7.92
N LEU A 100 -4.08 -2.51 7.64
CA LEU A 100 -4.34 -3.73 6.88
C LEU A 100 -3.90 -3.60 5.43
N ALA A 101 -4.12 -2.46 4.80
CA ALA A 101 -3.70 -2.21 3.42
C ALA A 101 -2.17 -2.22 3.26
N CYS A 102 -1.46 -1.54 4.16
CA CYS A 102 0.01 -1.55 4.19
C CYS A 102 0.53 -2.98 4.39
N ALA A 103 -0.02 -3.70 5.38
CA ALA A 103 0.39 -5.08 5.65
C ALA A 103 0.08 -6.03 4.48
N TYR A 104 -1.04 -5.81 3.77
CA TYR A 104 -1.40 -6.58 2.59
C TYR A 104 -0.37 -6.38 1.47
N ARG A 105 -0.09 -5.13 1.09
CA ARG A 105 0.89 -4.80 0.05
C ARG A 105 2.30 -5.25 0.43
N LEU A 106 2.72 -5.09 1.69
CA LEU A 106 4.03 -5.56 2.16
C LEU A 106 4.16 -7.10 2.08
N THR A 107 3.09 -7.83 2.37
CA THR A 107 3.07 -9.29 2.26
C THR A 107 3.15 -9.74 0.80
N GLN A 108 2.44 -9.07 -0.11
CA GLN A 108 2.57 -9.32 -1.56
C GLN A 108 3.97 -8.98 -2.05
N HIS A 109 4.50 -7.82 -1.69
CA HIS A 109 5.85 -7.43 -2.08
C HIS A 109 6.91 -8.40 -1.58
N ALA A 110 6.79 -8.92 -0.34
CA ALA A 110 7.69 -9.95 0.17
C ALA A 110 7.67 -11.22 -0.70
N TYR A 111 6.49 -11.64 -1.18
CA TYR A 111 6.36 -12.76 -2.10
C TYR A 111 6.99 -12.43 -3.45
N ASP A 112 6.59 -11.34 -4.09
CA ASP A 112 7.02 -10.99 -5.45
C ASP A 112 8.51 -10.69 -5.52
N TRP A 113 9.04 -9.96 -4.54
CA TRP A 113 10.44 -9.60 -4.50
C TRP A 113 11.33 -10.82 -4.27
N HIS A 114 10.87 -11.79 -3.46
CA HIS A 114 11.59 -13.05 -3.29
C HIS A 114 11.53 -13.94 -4.55
N HIS A 115 10.33 -14.13 -5.11
CA HIS A 115 10.11 -15.08 -6.20
C HIS A 115 10.56 -14.57 -7.56
N TYR A 116 10.36 -13.28 -7.83
CA TYR A 116 10.61 -12.67 -9.14
C TYR A 116 11.73 -11.64 -9.11
N GLY A 117 11.93 -10.96 -7.98
CA GLY A 117 12.99 -9.95 -7.82
C GLY A 117 14.29 -10.46 -7.20
N HIS A 118 14.39 -11.77 -6.92
CA HIS A 118 15.56 -12.45 -6.35
C HIS A 118 16.04 -11.91 -4.99
N ALA A 119 15.17 -11.28 -4.22
CA ALA A 119 15.46 -10.92 -2.84
C ALA A 119 15.75 -12.18 -2.01
N SER A 120 16.70 -12.07 -1.09
CA SER A 120 16.99 -13.13 -0.13
C SER A 120 15.80 -13.38 0.80
N LEU A 121 15.74 -14.57 1.40
CA LEU A 121 14.76 -14.89 2.44
C LEU A 121 14.82 -13.88 3.60
N ARG A 122 16.00 -13.33 3.89
CA ARG A 122 16.18 -12.32 4.93
C ARG A 122 15.47 -11.01 4.56
N GLU A 123 15.63 -10.55 3.32
CA GLU A 123 14.98 -9.32 2.84
C GLU A 123 13.45 -9.48 2.80
N ALA A 124 12.96 -10.62 2.31
CA ALA A 124 11.54 -10.95 2.36
C ALA A 124 11.00 -10.98 3.80
N GLN A 125 11.76 -11.54 4.75
CA GLN A 125 11.36 -11.58 6.15
C GLN A 125 11.26 -10.17 6.77
N LEU A 126 12.14 -9.23 6.41
CA LEU A 126 12.07 -7.85 6.89
C LEU A 126 10.76 -7.17 6.47
N LEU A 127 10.26 -7.43 5.27
CA LEU A 127 8.96 -6.94 4.81
C LEU A 127 7.79 -7.57 5.57
N LEU A 128 7.87 -8.88 5.85
CA LEU A 128 6.86 -9.56 6.66
C LEU A 128 6.83 -9.06 8.11
N ASP A 129 8.00 -8.80 8.70
CA ASP A 129 8.11 -8.22 10.04
C ASP A 129 7.52 -6.81 10.08
N LEU A 130 7.78 -5.99 9.05
CA LEU A 130 7.16 -4.68 8.90
C LEU A 130 5.64 -4.78 8.75
N ALA A 131 5.14 -5.75 7.96
CA ALA A 131 3.71 -6.00 7.81
C ALA A 131 3.06 -6.37 9.16
N VAL A 132 3.71 -7.24 9.94
CA VAL A 132 3.24 -7.61 11.29
C VAL A 132 3.21 -6.39 12.20
N ASN A 133 4.24 -5.52 12.17
CA ASN A 133 4.24 -4.29 12.95
C ASN A 133 3.04 -3.38 12.61
N HIS A 134 2.68 -3.24 11.33
CA HIS A 134 1.48 -2.50 10.93
C HIS A 134 0.19 -3.11 11.51
N LEU A 135 0.09 -4.43 11.60
CA LEU A 135 -1.06 -5.13 12.20
C LEU A 135 -1.09 -5.04 13.74
N SER A 136 0.09 -5.03 14.38
CA SER A 136 0.23 -5.05 15.84
C SER A 136 0.11 -3.67 16.49
N THR A 137 0.36 -2.59 15.75
CA THR A 137 0.30 -1.21 16.29
C THR A 137 -1.13 -0.76 16.66
N GLN A 138 -2.17 -1.59 16.44
CA GLN A 138 -3.55 -1.37 16.91
C GLN A 138 -3.74 -1.31 18.45
N TYR A 139 -2.69 -1.51 19.26
CA TYR A 139 -2.76 -1.39 20.73
C TYR A 139 -2.09 -0.14 21.31
N ALA A 140 -1.50 0.72 20.49
CA ALA A 140 -0.98 2.00 20.96
C ALA A 140 -1.99 3.10 20.63
N LYS A 141 -2.85 3.39 21.62
CA LYS A 141 -3.74 4.54 21.67
C LYS A 141 -3.02 5.81 21.16
N LEU A 142 -3.65 6.51 20.24
CA LEU A 142 -3.66 7.97 20.24
C LEU A 142 -4.83 8.42 21.12
#